data_AF-A0A651E701-F1
#
_entry.id   AF-A0A651E701-F1
#
_cell.length_a   1.000
_cell.length_b   1.000
_cell.length_c   1.000
_cell.angle_alpha   90.00
_cell.angle_beta   90.00
_cell.angle_gamma   90.00
#
_symmetry.space_group_name_H-M   'P 1'
#
loop_
_entity.id
_entity.type
_entity.pdbx_description
1 polymer ?
#
loop_
_entity_poly.entity_id
_entity_poly.type
_entity_poly.pdbx_seq_one_letter_code
_entity_poly.pdbx_strand_id
1 'polypeptide(L)'
;MKYFAVLLGLLRDRDAFLNDIQNEVRLERKIIALLVSSCIFFAVYGAIIGSSSSWLQLIASAIKLPALYLITLVICLPTLYFFDILFGSRLSFGQYITLMLTNMAVISVLLFSFAPVTLFFLISVPDYAFFLLLNVAFFGVTGFVGVKLFYEGMLSLTASQTLPSTAEKAIAPLPASQSTPSDDHHDFTDEVIAVEDTIDKRIKAKESGTSTLQDSRRKLLQAWLILYGLVGSQLAWTLRPFFGAPGEPFQLFRPDIGGNFYINVIQTLLRFLFNN
;
A
#
# COMPACT_ATOMS: atom_id res chain seq x y z
N MET A 1 -25.32 5.53 -3.19
CA MET A 1 -25.03 4.47 -4.19
C MET A 1 -23.86 4.74 -5.14
N LYS A 2 -23.39 5.99 -5.36
CA LYS A 2 -22.25 6.25 -6.28
C LYS A 2 -20.86 5.89 -5.72
N TYR A 3 -20.66 5.96 -4.40
CA TYR A 3 -19.37 5.64 -3.77
C TYR A 3 -19.03 4.14 -3.80
N PHE A 4 -20.02 3.30 -3.51
CA PHE A 4 -19.88 1.85 -3.56
C PHE A 4 -19.53 1.33 -4.96
N ALA A 5 -20.03 1.98 -6.02
CA ALA A 5 -19.69 1.62 -7.39
C ALA A 5 -18.19 1.81 -7.71
N VAL A 6 -17.56 2.85 -7.14
CA VAL A 6 -16.12 3.09 -7.32
C VAL A 6 -15.30 2.01 -6.62
N LEU A 7 -15.69 1.65 -5.40
CA LEU A 7 -15.06 0.56 -4.66
C LEU A 7 -15.22 -0.79 -5.39
N LEU A 8 -16.41 -1.06 -5.94
CA LEU A 8 -16.64 -2.28 -6.71
C LEU A 8 -15.82 -2.29 -8.01
N GLY A 9 -15.66 -1.13 -8.66
CA GLY A 9 -14.77 -0.97 -9.80
C GLY A 9 -13.33 -1.34 -9.46
N LEU A 10 -12.81 -0.86 -8.32
CA LEU A 10 -11.49 -1.23 -7.81
C LEU A 10 -11.36 -2.75 -7.60
N LEU A 11 -12.36 -3.41 -7.01
CA LEU A 11 -12.31 -4.85 -6.72
C LEU A 11 -12.47 -5.73 -7.97
N ARG A 12 -13.18 -5.23 -8.99
CA ARG A 12 -13.48 -5.98 -10.21
C ARG A 12 -12.39 -5.87 -11.26
N ASP A 13 -11.85 -4.67 -11.46
CA ASP A 13 -10.86 -4.38 -12.48
C ASP A 13 -9.80 -3.43 -11.92
N ARG A 14 -8.83 -4.03 -11.23
CA ARG A 14 -7.74 -3.29 -10.57
C ARG A 14 -6.88 -2.55 -11.59
N ASP A 15 -6.58 -3.17 -12.72
CA ASP A 15 -5.65 -2.61 -13.70
C ASP A 15 -6.28 -1.40 -14.40
N ALA A 16 -7.55 -1.47 -14.79
CA ALA A 16 -8.28 -0.30 -15.27
C ALA A 16 -8.35 0.80 -14.19
N PHE A 17 -8.54 0.43 -12.92
CA PHE A 17 -8.57 1.40 -11.83
C PHE A 17 -7.21 2.09 -11.62
N LEU A 18 -6.10 1.37 -11.70
CA LEU A 18 -4.74 1.93 -11.61
C LEU A 18 -4.43 2.82 -12.82
N ASN A 19 -4.86 2.44 -14.02
CA ASN A 19 -4.75 3.27 -15.22
C ASN A 19 -5.52 4.59 -15.08
N ASP A 20 -6.71 4.58 -14.48
CA ASP A 20 -7.45 5.81 -14.18
C ASP A 20 -6.69 6.71 -13.18
N ILE A 21 -6.03 6.12 -12.17
CA ILE A 21 -5.19 6.89 -11.24
C ILE A 21 -4.03 7.52 -12.00
N GLN A 22 -3.36 6.76 -12.85
CA GLN A 22 -2.23 7.24 -13.65
C GLN A 22 -2.61 8.42 -14.54
N ASN A 23 -3.79 8.36 -15.16
CA ASN A 23 -4.32 9.40 -16.03
C ASN A 23 -5.09 10.51 -15.26
N GLU A 24 -5.05 10.50 -13.93
CA GLU A 24 -5.70 11.47 -13.04
C GLU A 24 -7.22 11.62 -13.27
N VAL A 25 -7.87 10.56 -13.74
CA VAL A 25 -9.30 10.58 -14.08
C VAL A 25 -10.14 10.61 -12.81
N ARG A 26 -10.75 11.77 -12.53
CA ARG A 26 -11.72 11.99 -11.43
C ARG A 26 -11.18 11.57 -10.06
N LEU A 27 -9.93 11.93 -9.78
CA LEU A 27 -9.19 11.50 -8.59
C LEU A 27 -9.90 11.87 -7.28
N GLU A 28 -10.39 13.11 -7.16
CA GLU A 28 -11.14 13.57 -5.98
C GLU A 28 -12.36 12.70 -5.66
N ARG A 29 -13.10 12.28 -6.70
CA ARG A 29 -14.26 11.41 -6.53
C ARG A 29 -13.84 10.04 -6.02
N LYS A 30 -12.71 9.50 -6.51
CA LYS A 30 -12.17 8.21 -6.05
C LYS A 30 -11.70 8.31 -4.61
N ILE A 31 -11.00 9.39 -4.24
CA ILE A 31 -10.56 9.68 -2.87
C ILE A 31 -11.75 9.67 -1.91
N ILE A 32 -12.78 10.50 -2.16
CA ILE A 32 -13.95 10.60 -1.28
C ILE A 32 -14.70 9.27 -1.22
N ALA A 33 -14.86 8.59 -2.36
CA ALA A 33 -15.55 7.31 -2.41
C ALA A 33 -14.86 6.23 -1.58
N LEU A 34 -13.56 6.05 -1.78
CA LEU A 34 -12.75 5.08 -1.05
C LEU A 34 -12.67 5.42 0.43
N LEU A 35 -12.50 6.70 0.78
CA LEU A 35 -12.47 7.16 2.16
C LEU A 35 -13.78 6.79 2.89
N VAL A 36 -14.92 7.19 2.33
CA VAL A 36 -16.23 6.97 2.96
C VAL A 36 -16.55 5.47 3.05
N SER A 37 -16.34 4.69 1.98
CA SER A 37 -16.61 3.26 2.02
C SER A 37 -15.74 2.54 3.03
N SER A 38 -14.45 2.88 3.10
CA SER A 38 -13.51 2.25 4.03
C SER A 38 -13.84 2.58 5.48
N CYS A 39 -14.17 3.84 5.78
CA CYS A 39 -14.58 4.25 7.12
C CYS A 39 -15.82 3.49 7.59
N ILE A 40 -16.81 3.29 6.72
CA ILE A 40 -18.03 2.53 7.06
C ILE A 40 -17.68 1.08 7.37
N PHE A 41 -16.90 0.40 6.53
CA PHE A 41 -16.55 -1.00 6.73
C PHE A 41 -15.66 -1.25 7.94
N PHE A 42 -14.67 -0.39 8.17
CA PHE A 42 -13.89 -0.43 9.41
C PHE A 42 -14.75 -0.12 10.63
N ALA A 43 -15.71 0.82 10.55
CA ALA A 43 -16.57 1.12 11.68
C ALA A 43 -17.46 -0.07 12.04
N VAL A 44 -18.01 -0.78 11.05
CA VAL A 44 -18.80 -1.99 11.28
C VAL A 44 -17.94 -3.09 11.90
N TYR A 45 -16.76 -3.36 11.34
CA TYR A 45 -15.86 -4.37 11.91
C TYR A 45 -15.39 -3.99 13.33
N GLY A 46 -15.06 -2.71 13.54
CA GLY A 46 -14.68 -2.13 14.82
C GLY A 46 -15.78 -2.24 15.88
N ALA A 47 -17.05 -2.04 15.49
CA ALA A 47 -18.19 -2.22 16.36
C ALA A 47 -18.32 -3.68 16.82
N ILE A 48 -18.14 -4.64 15.90
CA ILE A 48 -18.24 -6.08 16.21
C ILE A 48 -17.18 -6.47 17.24
N ILE A 49 -15.91 -6.12 17.02
CA ILE A 49 -14.83 -6.46 17.97
C ILE A 49 -14.97 -5.75 19.33
N GLY A 50 -15.59 -4.56 19.37
CA GLY A 50 -15.83 -3.80 20.59
C GLY A 50 -17.08 -4.24 21.37
N SER A 51 -17.97 -5.03 20.76
CA SER A 51 -19.22 -5.47 21.37
C SER A 51 -19.06 -6.53 22.46
N SER A 52 -17.83 -7.01 22.70
CA SER A 52 -17.52 -8.08 23.65
C SER A 52 -17.77 -7.72 25.12
N SER A 53 -17.89 -6.44 25.48
CA SER A 53 -17.92 -6.04 26.89
C SER A 53 -18.85 -4.88 27.22
N SER A 54 -18.88 -3.82 26.41
CA SER A 54 -19.69 -2.63 26.70
C SER A 54 -20.17 -1.92 25.44
N TRP A 55 -21.37 -1.32 25.50
CA TRP A 55 -21.90 -0.46 24.45
C TRP A 55 -21.01 0.75 24.15
N LEU A 56 -20.36 1.29 25.19
CA LEU A 56 -19.39 2.38 25.03
C LEU A 56 -18.14 1.92 24.26
N GLN A 57 -17.75 0.66 24.46
CA GLN A 57 -16.63 0.07 23.78
C GLN A 57 -16.94 -0.25 22.30
N LEU A 58 -18.16 -0.66 22.01
CA LEU A 58 -18.65 -0.82 20.64
C LEU A 58 -18.47 0.47 19.84
N ILE A 59 -18.95 1.61 20.37
CA ILE A 59 -18.84 2.91 19.70
C ILE A 59 -17.36 3.37 19.63
N ALA A 60 -16.62 3.21 20.72
CA ALA A 60 -15.21 3.60 20.76
C ALA A 60 -14.40 2.82 19.72
N SER A 61 -14.53 1.50 19.64
CA SER A 61 -13.81 0.67 18.67
C SER A 61 -14.26 0.91 17.23
N ALA A 62 -15.55 1.19 17.00
CA ALA A 62 -16.07 1.58 15.69
C ALA A 62 -15.44 2.88 15.15
N ILE A 63 -15.09 3.82 16.03
CA ILE A 63 -14.45 5.08 15.62
C ILE A 63 -12.93 4.94 15.57
N LYS A 64 -12.35 4.26 16.56
CA LYS A 64 -10.90 4.08 16.67
C LYS A 64 -10.31 3.30 15.50
N LEU A 65 -11.01 2.29 14.98
CA LEU A 65 -10.46 1.45 13.91
C LEU A 65 -10.27 2.23 12.60
N PRO A 66 -11.28 2.95 12.06
CA PRO A 66 -11.07 3.89 10.96
C PRO A 66 -9.99 4.94 11.27
N ALA A 67 -10.03 5.53 12.47
CA ALA A 67 -9.07 6.57 12.87
C ALA A 67 -7.63 6.05 12.85
N LEU A 68 -7.38 4.82 13.31
CA LEU A 68 -6.06 4.18 13.27
C LEU A 68 -5.51 4.14 11.84
N TYR A 69 -6.31 3.67 10.88
CA TYR A 69 -5.87 3.57 9.48
C TYR A 69 -5.66 4.96 8.85
N LEU A 70 -6.51 5.94 9.18
CA LEU A 70 -6.36 7.31 8.70
C LEU A 70 -5.14 8.03 9.27
N ILE A 71 -4.89 7.90 10.58
CA ILE A 71 -3.69 8.44 11.21
C ILE A 71 -2.45 7.80 10.60
N THR A 72 -2.48 6.48 10.40
CA THR A 72 -1.40 5.76 9.72
C THR A 72 -1.17 6.32 8.32
N LEU A 73 -2.23 6.49 7.52
CA LEU A 73 -2.14 7.10 6.19
C LEU A 73 -1.50 8.50 6.23
N VAL A 74 -1.94 9.36 7.15
CA VAL A 74 -1.40 10.73 7.31
C VAL A 74 0.08 10.72 7.66
N ILE A 75 0.52 9.78 8.51
CA ILE A 75 1.94 9.62 8.88
C ILE A 75 2.74 8.98 7.73
N CYS A 76 2.15 8.06 6.98
CA CYS A 76 2.78 7.34 5.86
C CYS A 76 3.01 8.21 4.62
N LEU A 77 2.03 9.05 4.30
CA LEU A 77 1.97 9.80 3.05
C LEU A 77 3.19 10.71 2.82
N PRO A 78 3.54 11.65 3.72
CA PRO A 78 4.63 12.59 3.44
C PRO A 78 5.95 11.86 3.23
N THR A 79 6.22 10.85 4.05
CA THR A 79 7.41 10.01 3.96
C THR A 79 7.52 9.33 2.60
N LEU A 80 6.43 8.69 2.13
CA LEU A 80 6.43 8.04 0.83
C LEU A 80 6.56 9.03 -0.34
N TYR A 81 5.87 10.16 -0.26
CA TYR A 81 5.90 11.21 -1.28
C TYR A 81 7.31 11.77 -1.48
N PHE A 82 7.98 12.16 -0.40
CA PHE A 82 9.35 12.70 -0.50
C PHE A 82 10.36 11.65 -0.93
N PHE A 83 10.23 10.41 -0.46
CA PHE A 83 11.10 9.34 -0.93
C PHE A 83 10.95 9.13 -2.44
N ASP A 84 9.74 9.01 -2.97
CA ASP A 84 9.57 8.73 -4.39
C ASP A 84 9.97 9.94 -5.28
N ILE A 85 9.80 11.18 -4.80
CA ILE A 85 10.35 12.39 -5.46
C ILE A 85 11.88 12.36 -5.53
N LEU A 86 12.56 11.94 -4.47
CA LEU A 86 14.03 11.86 -4.44
C LEU A 86 14.58 10.91 -5.51
N PHE A 87 13.81 9.89 -5.90
CA PHE A 87 14.15 8.95 -6.98
C PHE A 87 13.56 9.35 -8.35
N GLY A 88 13.02 10.56 -8.48
CA GLY A 88 12.58 11.13 -9.75
C GLY A 88 11.19 10.70 -10.22
N SER A 89 10.33 10.24 -9.31
CA SER A 89 8.93 9.94 -9.63
C SER A 89 8.18 11.18 -10.09
N ARG A 90 7.29 11.02 -11.08
CA ARG A 90 6.45 12.09 -11.62
C ARG A 90 5.00 12.00 -11.15
N LEU A 91 4.71 11.14 -10.17
CA LEU A 91 3.35 11.00 -9.64
C LEU A 91 2.95 12.25 -8.86
N SER A 92 1.70 12.68 -9.05
CA SER A 92 1.12 13.80 -8.31
C SER A 92 0.73 13.37 -6.89
N PHE A 93 0.66 14.35 -5.99
CA PHE A 93 0.27 14.14 -4.59
C PHE A 93 -1.06 13.40 -4.44
N GLY A 94 -2.04 13.71 -5.29
CA GLY A 94 -3.35 13.05 -5.29
C GLY A 94 -3.28 11.57 -5.69
N GLN A 95 -2.33 11.18 -6.55
CA GLN A 95 -2.16 9.79 -6.96
C GLN A 95 -1.68 8.94 -5.78
N TYR A 96 -0.74 9.45 -4.99
CA TYR A 96 -0.31 8.76 -3.75
C TYR A 96 -1.45 8.63 -2.74
N ILE A 97 -2.22 9.70 -2.51
CA ILE A 97 -3.41 9.61 -1.64
C ILE A 97 -4.35 8.51 -2.12
N THR A 98 -4.66 8.50 -3.42
CA THR A 98 -5.61 7.55 -3.99
C THR A 98 -5.09 6.12 -3.92
N LEU A 99 -3.79 5.91 -4.15
CA LEU A 99 -3.15 4.60 -4.05
C LEU A 99 -3.12 4.07 -2.60
N MET A 100 -2.87 4.96 -1.64
CA MET A 100 -2.91 4.61 -0.22
C MET A 100 -4.34 4.34 0.26
N LEU A 101 -5.31 5.14 -0.18
CA LEU A 101 -6.73 4.89 0.07
C LEU A 101 -7.23 3.62 -0.61
N THR A 102 -6.65 3.26 -1.76
CA THR A 102 -6.94 1.99 -2.45
C THR A 102 -6.51 0.81 -1.59
N ASN A 103 -5.29 0.85 -1.05
CA ASN A 103 -4.82 -0.17 -0.10
C ASN A 103 -5.72 -0.24 1.15
N MET A 104 -5.99 0.91 1.76
CA MET A 104 -6.88 1.01 2.93
C MET A 104 -8.28 0.44 2.64
N ALA A 105 -8.82 0.71 1.46
CA ALA A 105 -10.13 0.22 1.04
C ALA A 105 -10.14 -1.29 0.87
N VAL A 106 -9.11 -1.87 0.25
CA VAL A 106 -9.01 -3.34 0.15
C VAL A 106 -8.94 -3.98 1.53
N ILE A 107 -8.11 -3.47 2.43
CA ILE A 107 -8.02 -3.97 3.81
C ILE A 107 -9.40 -3.89 4.50
N SER A 108 -10.13 -2.77 4.34
CA SER A 108 -11.45 -2.60 4.95
C SER A 108 -12.48 -3.62 4.45
N VAL A 109 -12.48 -3.92 3.15
CA VAL A 109 -13.39 -4.90 2.54
C VAL A 109 -13.05 -6.30 3.02
N LEU A 110 -11.76 -6.64 3.10
CA LEU A 110 -11.31 -7.94 3.57
C LEU A 110 -11.71 -8.16 5.04
N LEU A 111 -11.48 -7.18 5.92
CA LEU A 111 -11.93 -7.27 7.31
C LEU A 111 -13.45 -7.38 7.42
N PHE A 112 -14.18 -6.56 6.65
CA PHE A 112 -15.64 -6.66 6.60
C PHE A 112 -16.11 -8.05 6.14
N SER A 113 -15.37 -8.71 5.25
CA SER A 113 -15.66 -10.07 4.81
C SER A 113 -15.47 -11.11 5.92
N PHE A 114 -14.55 -10.86 6.86
CA PHE A 114 -14.38 -11.66 8.08
C PHE A 114 -15.37 -11.31 9.20
N ALA A 115 -16.12 -10.21 9.08
CA ALA A 115 -17.06 -9.76 10.11
C ALA A 115 -18.06 -10.84 10.57
N PRO A 116 -18.69 -11.63 9.67
CA PRO A 116 -19.59 -12.70 10.09
C PRO A 116 -18.88 -13.81 10.86
N VAL A 117 -17.64 -14.13 10.49
CA VAL A 117 -16.81 -15.14 11.16
C VAL A 117 -16.43 -14.65 12.56
N THR A 118 -15.99 -13.41 12.69
CA THR A 118 -15.68 -12.79 13.98
C THR A 118 -16.91 -12.77 14.89
N LEU A 119 -18.09 -12.42 14.36
CA LEU A 119 -19.33 -12.39 15.11
C LEU A 119 -19.75 -13.79 15.58
N PHE A 120 -19.61 -14.81 14.72
CA PHE A 120 -19.89 -16.20 15.09
C PHE A 120 -19.02 -16.67 16.27
N PHE A 121 -17.71 -16.42 16.23
CA PHE A 121 -16.82 -16.81 17.32
C PHE A 121 -17.02 -15.96 18.58
N LEU A 122 -17.36 -14.69 18.44
CA LEU A 122 -17.70 -13.82 19.57
C LEU A 122 -18.88 -14.37 20.39
N ILE A 123 -19.90 -14.92 19.70
CA ILE A 123 -21.08 -15.49 20.37
C ILE A 123 -20.81 -16.92 20.85
N SER A 124 -19.97 -17.68 20.14
CA SER A 124 -19.80 -19.12 20.39
C SER A 124 -18.72 -19.47 21.41
N VAL A 125 -17.67 -18.64 21.55
CA VAL A 125 -16.47 -18.97 22.36
C VAL A 125 -16.21 -17.85 23.38
N PRO A 126 -16.45 -18.08 24.68
CA PRO A 126 -16.23 -17.09 25.74
C PRO A 126 -14.76 -17.07 26.21
N ASP A 127 -13.79 -17.19 25.29
CA ASP A 127 -12.36 -17.12 25.59
C ASP A 127 -11.72 -15.87 24.97
N TYR A 128 -11.21 -15.00 25.84
CA TYR A 128 -10.62 -13.72 25.44
C TYR A 128 -9.32 -13.89 24.65
N ALA A 129 -8.47 -14.85 25.02
CA ALA A 129 -7.17 -15.06 24.37
C ALA A 129 -7.34 -15.57 22.93
N PHE A 130 -8.24 -16.54 22.74
CA PHE A 130 -8.65 -17.03 21.44
C PHE A 130 -9.22 -15.91 20.57
N PHE A 131 -10.17 -15.13 21.08
CA PHE A 131 -10.77 -14.03 20.32
C PHE A 131 -9.74 -12.95 19.92
N LEU A 132 -8.81 -12.64 20.82
CA LEU A 132 -7.71 -11.70 20.55
C LEU A 132 -6.80 -12.25 19.44
N LEU A 133 -6.32 -13.49 19.56
CA LEU A 133 -5.42 -14.11 18.58
C LEU A 133 -6.09 -14.27 17.21
N LEU A 134 -7.38 -14.64 17.17
CA LEU A 134 -8.17 -14.72 15.95
C LEU A 134 -8.19 -13.39 15.20
N ASN A 135 -8.49 -12.30 15.90
CA ASN A 135 -8.52 -10.97 15.28
C ASN A 135 -7.13 -10.49 14.88
N VAL A 136 -6.10 -10.76 15.69
CA VAL A 136 -4.71 -10.48 15.32
C VAL A 136 -4.34 -11.21 14.03
N ALA A 137 -4.77 -12.46 13.86
CA ALA A 137 -4.56 -13.22 12.63
C ALA A 137 -5.29 -12.59 11.43
N PHE A 138 -6.55 -12.18 11.58
CA PHE A 138 -7.28 -11.48 10.52
C PHE A 138 -6.63 -10.14 10.13
N PHE A 139 -6.24 -9.31 11.10
CA PHE A 139 -5.49 -8.07 10.83
C PHE A 139 -4.15 -8.35 10.15
N GLY A 140 -3.44 -9.40 10.56
CA GLY A 140 -2.18 -9.82 9.94
C GLY A 140 -2.35 -10.25 8.47
N VAL A 141 -3.32 -11.12 8.19
CA VAL A 141 -3.59 -11.61 6.82
C VAL A 141 -4.04 -10.48 5.91
N THR A 142 -5.03 -9.69 6.34
CA THR A 142 -5.54 -8.56 5.53
C THR A 142 -4.48 -7.47 5.32
N GLY A 143 -3.67 -7.17 6.34
CA GLY A 143 -2.55 -6.25 6.25
C GLY A 143 -1.48 -6.73 5.26
N PHE A 144 -1.12 -8.01 5.30
CA PHE A 144 -0.18 -8.60 4.34
C PHE A 144 -0.69 -8.52 2.89
N VAL A 145 -1.96 -8.88 2.67
CA VAL A 145 -2.59 -8.77 1.35
C VAL A 145 -2.61 -7.31 0.88
N GLY A 146 -2.99 -6.37 1.75
CA GLY A 146 -2.98 -4.94 1.42
C GLY A 146 -1.59 -4.43 1.04
N VAL A 147 -0.57 -4.74 1.84
CA VAL A 147 0.83 -4.37 1.56
C VAL A 147 1.31 -4.94 0.22
N LYS A 148 0.99 -6.21 -0.08
CA LYS A 148 1.32 -6.83 -1.37
C LYS A 148 0.67 -6.08 -2.54
N LEU A 149 -0.61 -5.78 -2.44
CA LEU A 149 -1.35 -5.06 -3.48
C LEU A 149 -0.84 -3.62 -3.66
N PHE A 150 -0.51 -2.95 -2.56
CA PHE A 150 0.09 -1.62 -2.58
C PHE A 150 1.46 -1.64 -3.28
N TYR A 151 2.30 -2.60 -2.95
CA TYR A 151 3.60 -2.79 -3.58
C TYR A 151 3.48 -3.01 -5.09
N GLU A 152 2.57 -3.89 -5.52
CA GLU A 152 2.28 -4.12 -6.94
C GLU A 152 1.75 -2.85 -7.63
N GLY A 153 0.85 -2.11 -6.98
CA GLY A 153 0.28 -0.86 -7.52
C GLY A 153 1.31 0.25 -7.69
N MET A 154 2.18 0.45 -6.70
CA MET A 154 3.31 1.38 -6.77
C MET A 154 4.23 1.01 -7.95
N LEU A 155 4.63 -0.26 -8.06
CA LEU A 155 5.53 -0.70 -9.11
C LEU A 155 4.94 -0.53 -10.51
N SER A 156 3.65 -0.83 -10.69
CA SER A 156 2.95 -0.66 -11.96
C SER A 156 2.91 0.81 -12.40
N LEU A 157 2.55 1.71 -11.49
CA LEU A 157 2.45 3.15 -11.77
C LEU A 157 3.82 3.76 -12.12
N THR A 158 4.88 3.38 -11.41
CA THR A 158 6.21 3.93 -11.69
C THR A 158 6.89 3.27 -12.90
N ALA A 159 6.57 2.03 -13.25
CA ALA A 159 7.10 1.35 -14.45
C ALA A 159 6.58 2.01 -15.75
N SER A 160 5.29 2.35 -15.78
CA SER A 160 4.66 3.03 -16.93
C SER A 160 5.21 4.44 -17.17
N GLN A 161 5.82 5.08 -16.17
CA GLN A 161 6.49 6.38 -16.34
C GLN A 161 7.91 6.27 -16.93
N THR A 162 8.56 5.10 -16.81
CA THR A 162 9.93 4.89 -17.27
C THR A 162 10.04 4.48 -18.75
N LEU A 163 8.95 4.02 -19.38
CA LEU A 163 8.93 3.80 -20.83
C LEU A 163 8.91 5.15 -21.54
N PRO A 164 10.00 5.55 -22.20
CA PRO A 164 10.06 6.88 -22.75
C PRO A 164 9.20 6.95 -24.00
N SER A 165 8.46 8.05 -24.14
CA SER A 165 8.03 8.61 -25.44
C SER A 165 9.23 8.91 -26.38
N THR A 166 10.47 8.57 -25.98
CA THR A 166 11.70 8.64 -26.78
C THR A 166 11.83 7.50 -27.79
N ALA A 167 11.18 6.34 -27.61
CA ALA A 167 11.19 5.31 -28.65
C ALA A 167 10.54 5.80 -29.95
N GLU A 168 9.56 6.69 -29.85
CA GLU A 168 8.90 7.32 -30.99
C GLU A 168 9.68 8.52 -31.57
N LYS A 169 10.47 9.23 -30.74
CA LYS A 169 11.37 10.30 -31.20
C LYS A 169 12.68 9.80 -31.80
N ALA A 170 13.07 8.55 -31.57
CA ALA A 170 14.26 7.94 -32.15
C ALA A 170 14.08 7.53 -33.63
N ILE A 171 12.85 7.53 -34.16
CA ILE A 171 12.53 7.19 -35.55
C ILE A 171 12.28 8.45 -36.40
N ALA A 172 12.51 9.66 -35.86
CA ALA A 172 12.50 10.87 -36.69
C ALA A 172 13.58 10.71 -37.78
N PRO A 173 13.21 10.74 -39.09
CA PRO A 173 14.17 10.59 -40.16
C PRO A 173 15.29 11.63 -39.99
N LEU A 174 16.54 11.19 -40.10
CA LEU A 174 17.71 12.06 -40.16
C LEU A 174 17.43 13.25 -41.10
N PRO A 175 17.75 14.50 -40.72
CA PRO A 175 17.69 15.60 -41.67
C PRO A 175 18.62 15.25 -42.82
N ALA A 176 18.09 15.23 -44.04
CA ALA A 176 18.82 14.89 -45.25
C ALA A 176 20.15 15.66 -45.29
N SER A 177 21.26 14.95 -45.11
CA SER A 177 22.60 15.50 -45.21
C SER A 177 22.82 15.95 -46.65
N GLN A 178 23.00 17.25 -46.82
CA GLN A 178 23.41 17.85 -48.08
C GLN A 178 24.74 17.23 -48.53
N SER A 179 24.76 16.79 -49.78
CA SER A 179 25.93 16.27 -50.48
C SER A 179 26.99 17.37 -50.68
N THR A 180 28.20 17.13 -50.20
CA THR A 180 29.43 17.75 -50.71
C THR A 180 30.36 16.65 -51.20
N PRO A 181 30.87 16.72 -52.45
CA PRO A 181 31.80 15.73 -52.97
C PRO A 181 33.24 16.17 -52.67
N SER A 182 34.02 15.33 -52.01
CA SER A 182 35.48 15.40 -52.08
C SER A 182 36.09 14.05 -51.71
N ASP A 183 36.85 13.54 -52.68
CA ASP A 183 37.71 12.36 -52.64
C ASP A 183 38.41 12.13 -51.31
N ASP A 184 38.21 10.93 -50.74
CA ASP A 184 39.27 10.11 -50.17
C ASP A 184 38.72 8.68 -49.99
N HIS A 185 39.50 7.68 -50.43
CA HIS A 185 39.21 6.26 -50.24
C HIS A 185 39.36 5.90 -48.74
N HIS A 186 38.40 6.33 -47.93
CA HIS A 186 38.19 5.80 -46.59
C HIS A 186 37.09 4.73 -46.65
N ASP A 187 37.44 3.53 -46.19
CA ASP A 187 36.59 2.35 -46.18
C ASP A 187 35.34 2.61 -45.32
N PHE A 188 34.24 2.95 -45.99
CA PHE A 188 32.96 3.31 -45.37
C PHE A 188 32.42 2.24 -44.41
N THR A 189 32.87 0.99 -44.57
CA THR A 189 32.50 -0.14 -43.72
C THR A 189 33.07 -0.04 -42.30
N ASP A 190 34.30 0.43 -42.10
CA ASP A 190 34.91 0.53 -40.76
C ASP A 190 34.26 1.64 -39.91
N GLU A 191 33.83 2.73 -40.54
CA GLU A 191 33.18 3.86 -39.85
C GLU A 191 31.74 3.50 -39.40
N VAL A 192 30.98 2.77 -40.23
CA VAL A 192 29.63 2.29 -39.89
C VAL A 192 29.67 1.29 -38.72
N ILE A 193 30.63 0.36 -38.72
CA ILE A 193 30.80 -0.63 -37.66
C ILE A 193 31.18 0.04 -36.33
N ALA A 194 32.07 1.05 -36.36
CA ALA A 194 32.45 1.81 -35.16
C ALA A 194 31.29 2.62 -34.57
N VAL A 195 30.40 3.15 -35.41
CA VAL A 195 29.18 3.86 -34.99
C VAL A 195 28.19 2.90 -34.33
N GLU A 196 27.97 1.71 -34.90
CA GLU A 196 27.03 0.72 -34.38
C GLU A 196 27.48 0.16 -33.02
N ASP A 197 28.77 -0.14 -32.85
CA ASP A 197 29.35 -0.61 -31.57
C ASP A 197 29.30 0.48 -30.47
N THR A 198 29.37 1.76 -30.85
CA THR A 198 29.22 2.90 -29.93
C THR A 198 27.76 3.08 -29.48
N ILE A 199 26.81 2.86 -30.39
CA ILE A 199 25.37 2.89 -30.10
C ILE A 199 25.01 1.74 -29.16
N ASP A 200 25.48 0.52 -29.42
CA ASP A 200 25.24 -0.65 -28.57
C ASP A 200 25.81 -0.47 -27.16
N LYS A 201 27.03 0.06 -27.03
CA LYS A 201 27.61 0.40 -25.73
C LYS A 201 26.79 1.44 -24.97
N ARG A 202 26.28 2.48 -25.66
CA ARG A 202 25.40 3.49 -25.04
C ARG A 202 24.05 2.92 -24.63
N ILE A 203 23.44 2.05 -25.45
CA ILE A 203 22.19 1.36 -25.13
C ILE A 203 22.39 0.47 -23.91
N LYS A 204 23.41 -0.39 -23.92
CA LYS A 204 23.72 -1.31 -22.82
C LYS A 204 24.08 -0.57 -21.52
N ALA A 205 24.82 0.53 -21.60
CA ALA A 205 25.12 1.38 -20.44
C ALA A 205 23.86 2.07 -19.90
N LYS A 206 22.96 2.53 -20.78
CA LYS A 206 21.68 3.15 -20.39
C LYS A 206 20.70 2.14 -19.78
N GLU A 207 20.64 0.93 -20.32
CA GLU A 207 19.85 -0.18 -19.77
C GLU A 207 20.38 -0.63 -18.40
N SER A 208 21.69 -0.75 -18.25
CA SER A 208 22.36 -1.07 -16.97
C SER A 208 22.16 0.01 -15.89
N GLY A 209 22.24 1.29 -16.27
CA GLY A 209 21.93 2.39 -15.35
C GLY A 209 20.45 2.46 -14.95
N THR A 210 19.55 2.11 -15.87
CA THR A 210 18.11 2.13 -15.60
C THR A 210 17.69 0.96 -14.70
N SER A 211 18.25 -0.24 -14.89
CA SER A 211 17.95 -1.41 -14.07
C SER A 211 18.45 -1.27 -12.63
N THR A 212 19.66 -0.76 -12.43
CA THR A 212 20.26 -0.54 -11.10
C THR A 212 19.48 0.47 -10.23
N LEU A 213 18.97 1.55 -10.85
CA LEU A 213 18.10 2.52 -10.19
C LEU A 213 16.73 1.93 -9.82
N GLN A 214 16.12 1.15 -10.73
CA GLN A 214 14.84 0.48 -10.46
C GLN A 214 14.95 -0.55 -9.32
N ASP A 215 16.05 -1.29 -9.24
CA ASP A 215 16.32 -2.23 -8.16
C ASP A 215 16.51 -1.53 -6.81
N SER A 216 17.21 -0.40 -6.80
CA SER A 216 17.38 0.42 -5.59
C SER A 216 16.05 0.95 -5.07
N ARG A 217 15.19 1.45 -5.97
CA ARG A 217 13.82 1.90 -5.63
C ARG A 217 12.98 0.76 -5.04
N ARG A 218 13.03 -0.43 -5.64
CA ARG A 218 12.33 -1.63 -5.15
C ARG A 218 12.76 -2.00 -3.73
N LYS A 219 14.06 -2.10 -3.49
CA LYS A 219 14.62 -2.42 -2.17
C LYS A 219 14.24 -1.38 -1.12
N LEU A 220 14.28 -0.09 -1.48
CA LEU A 220 13.88 0.97 -0.58
C LEU A 220 12.39 0.89 -0.25
N LEU A 221 11.52 0.70 -1.25
CA LEU A 221 10.09 0.54 -1.03
C LEU A 221 9.78 -0.65 -0.11
N GLN A 222 10.50 -1.77 -0.28
CA GLN A 222 10.37 -2.93 0.62
C GLN A 222 10.82 -2.60 2.05
N ALA A 223 11.99 -1.98 2.23
CA ALA A 223 12.47 -1.57 3.54
C ALA A 223 11.50 -0.59 4.23
N TRP A 224 10.95 0.35 3.45
CA TRP A 224 9.93 1.29 3.88
C TRP A 224 8.65 0.58 4.35
N LEU A 225 8.15 -0.39 3.57
CA LEU A 225 6.96 -1.18 3.92
C LEU A 225 7.16 -1.98 5.22
N ILE A 226 8.36 -2.56 5.42
CA ILE A 226 8.70 -3.27 6.66
C ILE A 226 8.66 -2.30 7.84
N LEU A 227 9.37 -1.16 7.74
CA LEU A 227 9.38 -0.14 8.78
C LEU A 227 7.97 0.32 9.12
N TYR A 228 7.12 0.55 8.12
CA TYR A 228 5.75 0.99 8.33
C TYR A 228 4.83 -0.08 8.91
N GLY A 229 5.04 -1.35 8.57
CA GLY A 229 4.37 -2.46 9.24
C GLY A 229 4.67 -2.46 10.75
N LEU A 230 5.91 -2.16 11.13
CA LEU A 230 6.31 -2.06 12.53
C LEU A 230 5.66 -0.85 13.23
N VAL A 231 5.69 0.33 12.59
CA VAL A 231 5.06 1.56 13.11
C VAL A 231 3.55 1.39 13.25
N GLY A 232 2.88 0.82 12.25
CA GLY A 232 1.44 0.56 12.27
C GLY A 232 1.03 -0.39 13.41
N SER A 233 1.82 -1.45 13.63
CA SER A 233 1.60 -2.38 14.76
C SER A 233 1.75 -1.68 16.11
N GLN A 234 2.70 -0.75 16.23
CA GLN A 234 2.89 0.04 17.44
C GLN A 234 1.77 1.09 17.63
N LEU A 235 1.28 1.73 16.56
CA LEU A 235 0.11 2.61 16.64
C LEU A 235 -1.13 1.83 17.09
N ALA A 236 -1.33 0.63 16.55
CA ALA A 236 -2.38 -0.28 17.02
C ALA A 236 -2.24 -0.60 18.51
N TRP A 237 -1.02 -0.79 19.00
CA TRP A 237 -0.77 -0.96 20.43
C TRP A 237 -1.17 0.24 21.27
N THR A 238 -0.85 1.44 20.80
CA THR A 238 -1.10 2.70 21.50
C THR A 238 -2.58 3.07 21.56
N LEU A 239 -3.36 2.75 20.52
CA LEU A 239 -4.81 3.04 20.49
C LEU A 239 -5.68 2.04 21.26
N ARG A 240 -5.08 0.99 21.84
CA ARG A 240 -5.80 0.03 22.69
C ARG A 240 -6.50 0.75 23.86
N PRO A 241 -7.64 0.22 24.34
CA PRO A 241 -8.26 -1.04 23.94
C PRO A 241 -9.13 -0.92 22.67
N PHE A 242 -8.97 -1.90 21.77
CA PHE A 242 -9.94 -2.23 20.71
C PHE A 242 -10.89 -3.36 21.16
N PHE A 243 -10.36 -4.30 21.94
CA PHE A 243 -11.07 -5.42 22.55
C PHE A 243 -11.35 -5.13 24.01
N GLY A 244 -12.51 -5.56 24.52
CA GLY A 244 -12.83 -5.40 25.94
C GLY A 244 -12.21 -6.50 26.77
N ALA A 245 -11.56 -6.14 27.87
CA ALA A 245 -11.02 -7.12 28.81
C ALA A 245 -12.16 -7.59 29.74
N PRO A 246 -12.36 -8.91 29.91
CA PRO A 246 -13.37 -9.44 30.82
C PRO A 246 -13.15 -8.91 32.24
N GLY A 247 -14.16 -8.26 32.83
CA GLY A 247 -14.14 -7.79 34.21
C GLY A 247 -13.50 -6.41 34.45
N GLU A 248 -12.96 -5.73 33.42
CA GLU A 248 -12.43 -4.37 33.56
C GLU A 248 -13.43 -3.30 33.10
N PRO A 249 -13.48 -2.12 33.75
CA PRO A 249 -14.32 -1.02 33.30
C PRO A 249 -13.85 -0.46 31.95
N PHE A 250 -14.76 0.15 31.20
CA PHE A 250 -14.42 0.82 29.94
C PHE A 250 -13.36 1.91 30.18
N GLN A 251 -12.28 1.88 29.40
CA GLN A 251 -11.23 2.89 29.40
C GLN A 251 -10.98 3.37 27.97
N LEU A 252 -10.89 4.68 27.79
CA LEU A 252 -10.62 5.28 26.48
C LEU A 252 -9.18 5.00 26.02
N PHE A 253 -8.21 5.04 26.96
CA PHE A 253 -6.82 4.61 26.79
C PHE A 253 -6.40 3.85 28.05
N ARG A 254 -5.63 2.77 27.91
CA ARG A 254 -5.17 1.99 29.06
C ARG A 254 -3.92 2.68 29.68
N PRO A 255 -3.93 3.09 30.97
CA PRO A 255 -2.81 3.82 31.60
C PRO A 255 -1.52 3.00 31.71
N ASP A 256 -1.64 1.67 31.83
CA ASP A 256 -0.49 0.77 31.90
C ASP A 256 0.08 0.50 30.51
N ILE A 257 0.91 1.40 30.01
CA ILE A 257 1.72 1.25 28.78
C ILE A 257 2.90 0.29 29.04
N GLY A 258 2.65 -0.81 29.76
CA GLY A 258 3.65 -1.85 30.01
C GLY A 258 3.85 -2.72 28.77
N GLY A 259 5.06 -2.71 28.21
CA GLY A 259 5.47 -3.60 27.13
C GLY A 259 5.11 -3.14 25.71
N ASN A 260 5.45 -3.97 24.71
CA ASN A 260 5.19 -3.71 23.30
C ASN A 260 4.19 -4.74 22.73
N PHE A 261 3.66 -4.44 21.53
CA PHE A 261 2.73 -5.32 20.80
C PHE A 261 3.25 -6.74 20.66
N TYR A 262 4.49 -6.87 20.20
CA TYR A 262 5.11 -8.15 19.87
C TYR A 262 5.21 -9.07 21.08
N ILE A 263 5.66 -8.56 22.22
CA ILE A 263 5.78 -9.32 23.48
C ILE A 263 4.41 -9.84 23.90
N ASN A 264 3.36 -9.03 23.81
CA ASN A 264 2.03 -9.43 24.26
C ASN A 264 1.37 -10.45 23.33
N VAL A 265 1.55 -10.32 22.02
CA VAL A 265 1.09 -11.35 21.08
C VAL A 265 1.79 -12.68 21.36
N ILE A 266 3.12 -12.68 21.51
CA ILE A 266 3.89 -13.89 21.82
C ILE A 266 3.46 -14.48 23.16
N GLN A 267 3.32 -13.68 24.21
CA GLN A 267 2.89 -14.16 25.52
C GLN A 267 1.47 -14.75 25.47
N THR A 268 0.55 -14.11 24.75
CA THR A 268 -0.82 -14.63 24.59
C THR A 268 -0.82 -15.95 23.83
N LEU A 269 0.00 -16.06 22.77
CA LEU A 269 0.19 -17.28 22.01
C LEU A 269 0.77 -18.41 22.88
N LEU A 270 1.83 -18.13 23.65
CA LEU A 270 2.46 -19.11 24.53
C LEU A 270 1.51 -19.59 25.63
N ARG A 271 0.75 -18.67 26.25
CA ARG A 271 -0.28 -19.04 27.22
C ARG A 271 -1.35 -19.95 26.59
N PHE A 272 -1.81 -19.61 25.40
CA PHE A 272 -2.81 -20.41 24.69
C PHE A 272 -2.28 -21.81 24.31
N LEU A 273 -1.01 -21.93 23.89
CA LEU A 273 -0.41 -23.19 23.45
C LEU A 273 0.04 -24.10 24.59
N PHE A 274 0.54 -23.55 25.70
CA PHE A 274 1.17 -24.32 26.78
C PHE A 274 0.36 -24.38 28.07
N ASN A 275 -0.70 -23.59 28.19
CA ASN A 275 -1.50 -23.48 29.42
C ASN A 275 -2.98 -23.87 29.19
N ASN A 276 -3.21 -24.76 28.21
CA ASN A 276 -4.50 -25.39 27.91
C ASN A 276 -4.44 -26.89 28.25
#